data_AF-A0A117KB80-F1
#
_entry.id   AF-A0A117KB80-F1
#
_cell.length_a   1.000
_cell.length_b   1.000
_cell.length_c   1.000
_cell.angle_alpha   90.00
_cell.angle_beta   90.00
_cell.angle_gamma   90.00
#
_symmetry.space_group_name_H-M   'P 1'
#
loop_
_entity.id
_entity.type
_entity.pdbx_description
1 polymer ?
#
loop_
_entity_poly.entity_id
_entity_poly.type
_entity_poly.pdbx_seq_one_letter_code
_entity_poly.pdbx_strand_id
1 'polypeptide(L)'
;MSLKEIFEDLKHISEIKKCSFCGCNKDTLKEFAELADANNEKELAEKALEIETKIASQQKYECIGCNPCYPADISNLLFEMDDNDDVEKEDSCSSLSCSCDTPKSKNKWPIERGSYFVGDEKASVAINTLSNTELPKELIKTLKDKIAIVGYCETENIGVEKIVKNIISNPNIRTLIICGNESGQNMMGGHFSGQALLSLHTNGINEKKRIIGAKGKRPVVKNINKEQVERFQSQIEIIELIGNNSIDDISQNVTIALSKEKQKFSEIEINGFSSDEIIAQNPQKLLLDKKGYFVIIPDKSEHKIFVEYYANSGELLQTIVGEDASSIYYTIIEKEFISKLDHCAYLGKELTKAEYFIKYDIPYRQDKALGELIDE
;
A
#
# COMPACT_ATOMS: atom_id res chain seq x y z
N MET A 1 20.67 -19.41 12.12
CA MET A 1 21.40 -18.52 13.06
C MET A 1 20.90 -18.80 14.47
N SER A 2 21.73 -18.61 15.48
CA SER A 2 21.31 -18.64 16.88
C SER A 2 20.47 -17.41 17.24
N LEU A 3 19.58 -17.51 18.24
CA LEU A 3 18.80 -16.37 18.72
C LEU A 3 19.69 -15.18 19.13
N LYS A 4 20.88 -15.46 19.68
CA LYS A 4 21.86 -14.42 20.03
C LYS A 4 22.40 -13.66 18.83
N GLU A 5 22.71 -14.35 17.73
CA GLU A 5 23.15 -13.70 16.48
C GLU A 5 22.03 -12.85 15.88
N ILE A 6 20.80 -13.35 15.89
CA ILE A 6 19.63 -12.61 15.40
C ILE A 6 19.39 -11.35 16.25
N PHE A 7 19.54 -11.45 17.57
CA PHE A 7 19.40 -10.30 18.47
C PHE A 7 20.44 -9.21 18.16
N GLU A 8 21.71 -9.58 17.95
CA GLU A 8 22.74 -8.60 17.60
C GLU A 8 22.46 -7.93 16.25
N ASP A 9 21.94 -8.68 15.27
CA ASP A 9 21.48 -8.09 14.00
C ASP A 9 20.33 -7.11 14.22
N LEU A 10 19.31 -7.47 15.02
CA LEU A 10 18.19 -6.58 15.35
C LEU A 10 18.63 -5.32 16.08
N LYS A 11 19.64 -5.42 16.95
CA LYS A 11 20.23 -4.26 17.62
C LYS A 11 20.91 -3.34 16.61
N HIS A 12 21.75 -3.85 15.72
CA HIS A 12 22.37 -3.04 14.66
C HIS A 12 21.32 -2.42 13.74
N ILE A 13 20.29 -3.18 13.34
CA ILE A 13 19.18 -2.69 12.53
C ILE A 13 18.48 -1.53 13.24
N SER A 14 18.31 -1.60 14.55
CA SER A 14 17.65 -0.57 15.37
C SER A 14 18.44 0.73 15.49
N GLU A 15 19.76 0.69 15.26
CA GLU A 15 20.61 1.88 15.20
C GLU A 15 20.55 2.57 13.83
N ILE A 16 20.10 1.88 12.78
CA ILE A 16 19.91 2.48 11.46
C ILE A 16 18.79 3.51 11.56
N LYS A 17 19.11 4.77 11.23
CA LYS A 17 18.19 5.91 11.32
C LYS A 17 16.79 5.61 10.76
N LYS A 18 16.68 5.02 9.56
CA LYS A 18 15.38 4.69 8.95
C LYS A 18 14.58 3.59 9.68
N CYS A 19 15.25 2.75 10.45
CA CYS A 19 14.65 1.62 11.18
C CYS A 19 14.34 1.97 12.65
N SER A 20 15.04 2.96 13.22
CA SER A 20 14.85 3.36 14.63
C SER A 20 13.49 4.01 14.94
N PHE A 21 12.69 4.31 13.91
CA PHE A 21 11.31 4.83 14.03
C PHE A 21 10.32 4.10 13.10
N CYS A 22 10.68 2.89 12.66
CA CYS A 22 9.91 2.09 11.71
C CYS A 22 9.08 1.03 12.43
N GLY A 23 7.78 0.95 12.10
CA GLY A 23 6.89 -0.10 12.59
C GLY A 23 7.36 -1.52 12.22
N CYS A 24 7.98 -1.74 11.04
CA CYS A 24 8.54 -3.05 10.69
C CYS A 24 9.54 -3.54 11.76
N ASN A 25 10.44 -2.66 12.22
CA ASN A 25 11.49 -3.05 13.17
C ASN A 25 10.93 -3.31 14.57
N LYS A 26 9.98 -2.48 15.00
CA LYS A 26 9.23 -2.68 16.24
C LYS A 26 8.54 -4.05 16.24
N ASP A 27 7.79 -4.35 15.18
CA ASP A 27 7.05 -5.62 15.04
C ASP A 27 8.02 -6.81 15.07
N THR A 28 9.16 -6.74 14.36
CA THR A 28 10.17 -7.82 14.36
C THR A 28 10.86 -8.02 15.71
N LEU A 29 11.15 -6.95 16.46
CA LEU A 29 11.70 -7.06 17.82
C LEU A 29 10.71 -7.73 18.77
N LYS A 30 9.41 -7.43 18.62
CA LYS A 30 8.35 -8.09 19.38
C LYS A 30 8.26 -9.57 19.02
N GLU A 31 8.25 -9.90 17.72
CA GLU A 31 8.28 -11.29 17.24
C GLU A 31 9.48 -12.07 17.80
N PHE A 32 10.67 -11.46 17.78
CA PHE A 32 11.87 -12.07 18.36
C PHE A 32 11.73 -12.30 19.87
N ALA A 33 11.19 -11.32 20.61
CA ALA A 33 11.03 -11.45 22.05
C ALA A 33 10.10 -12.60 22.42
N GLU A 34 8.99 -12.77 21.69
CA GLU A 34 8.05 -13.88 21.87
C GLU A 34 8.73 -15.23 21.61
N LEU A 35 9.49 -15.36 20.52
CA LEU A 35 10.23 -16.59 20.19
C LEU A 35 11.34 -16.88 21.21
N ALA A 36 12.06 -15.86 21.66
CA ALA A 36 13.12 -15.99 22.66
C ALA A 36 12.57 -16.43 24.02
N ASP A 37 11.44 -15.87 24.46
CA ASP A 37 10.77 -16.29 25.70
C ASP A 37 10.27 -17.74 25.60
N ALA A 38 9.67 -18.13 24.46
CA ALA A 38 9.27 -19.52 24.20
C ALA A 38 10.45 -20.51 24.26
N ASN A 39 11.66 -20.06 23.89
CA ASN A 39 12.90 -20.84 23.94
C ASN A 39 13.69 -20.71 25.27
N ASN A 40 13.07 -20.17 26.33
CA ASN A 40 13.68 -19.92 27.65
C ASN A 40 14.85 -18.91 27.67
N GLU A 41 14.99 -18.08 26.64
CA GLU A 41 16.01 -17.02 26.54
C GLU A 41 15.45 -15.68 27.06
N LYS A 42 15.00 -15.66 28.33
CA LYS A 42 14.31 -14.51 28.94
C LYS A 42 15.10 -13.21 28.90
N GLU A 43 16.42 -13.29 29.09
CA GLU A 43 17.29 -12.11 29.05
C GLU A 43 17.32 -11.47 27.65
N LEU A 44 17.29 -12.29 26.59
CA LEU A 44 17.23 -11.78 25.22
C LEU A 44 15.85 -11.21 24.90
N ALA A 45 14.77 -11.85 25.39
CA ALA A 45 13.41 -11.34 25.24
C ALA A 45 13.22 -9.96 25.89
N GLU A 46 13.67 -9.79 27.14
CA GLU A 46 13.63 -8.51 27.86
C GLU A 46 14.40 -7.42 27.11
N LYS A 47 15.64 -7.71 26.68
CA LYS A 47 16.45 -6.76 25.92
C LYS A 47 15.81 -6.36 24.58
N ALA A 48 15.16 -7.30 23.90
CA ALA A 48 14.45 -6.99 22.66
C ALA A 48 13.23 -6.10 22.91
N LEU A 49 12.45 -6.35 23.98
CA LEU A 49 11.32 -5.51 24.38
C LEU A 49 11.73 -4.11 24.80
N GLU A 50 12.90 -3.94 25.42
CA GLU A 50 13.45 -2.60 25.74
C GLU A 50 13.70 -1.79 24.45
N ILE A 51 14.31 -2.41 23.44
CA ILE A 51 14.55 -1.77 22.14
C ILE A 51 13.21 -1.51 21.44
N GLU A 52 12.28 -2.48 21.46
CA GLU A 52 10.93 -2.35 20.89
C GLU A 52 10.21 -1.15 21.48
N THR A 53 10.18 -1.01 22.81
CA THR A 53 9.51 0.09 23.51
C THR A 53 10.12 1.44 23.12
N LYS A 54 11.45 1.50 22.99
CA LYS A 54 12.15 2.70 22.52
C LYS A 54 11.73 3.06 21.10
N ILE A 55 11.67 2.09 20.18
CA ILE A 55 11.23 2.33 18.80
C ILE A 55 9.75 2.70 18.73
N ALA A 56 8.89 2.04 19.50
CA ALA A 56 7.46 2.32 19.58
C ALA A 56 7.21 3.78 20.00
N SER A 57 7.95 4.29 20.98
CA SER A 57 7.87 5.69 21.42
C SER A 57 8.28 6.72 20.35
N GLN A 58 9.09 6.28 19.37
CA GLN A 58 9.61 7.11 18.28
C GLN A 58 8.94 6.82 16.94
N GLN A 59 8.02 5.85 16.88
CA GLN A 59 7.47 5.32 15.65
C GLN A 59 6.73 6.42 14.86
N LYS A 60 7.08 6.58 13.59
CA LYS A 60 6.44 7.56 12.69
C LYS A 60 5.48 6.93 11.70
N TYR A 61 5.68 5.65 11.38
CA TYR A 61 4.91 4.93 10.36
C TYR A 61 4.97 3.41 10.61
N GLU A 62 4.01 2.68 10.06
CA GLU A 62 3.94 1.21 10.11
C GLU A 62 4.87 0.54 9.09
N CYS A 63 4.84 0.99 7.84
CA CYS A 63 5.66 0.55 6.72
C CYS A 63 5.77 1.68 5.70
N ILE A 64 6.95 1.89 5.11
CA ILE A 64 7.12 2.81 3.98
C ILE A 64 7.63 2.10 2.71
N GLY A 65 7.68 0.76 2.71
CA GLY A 65 8.17 -0.01 1.57
C GLY A 65 9.65 0.24 1.24
N CYS A 66 10.52 0.38 2.25
CA CYS A 66 11.92 0.73 2.04
C CYS A 66 12.75 -0.40 1.38
N ASN A 67 13.75 -0.01 0.59
CA ASN A 67 14.72 -0.91 -0.03
C ASN A 67 16.17 -0.55 0.37
N PRO A 68 16.94 -1.46 0.99
CA PRO A 68 16.51 -2.73 1.58
C PRO A 68 15.67 -2.52 2.84
N CYS A 69 14.90 -3.53 3.27
CA CYS A 69 14.20 -3.52 4.57
C CYS A 69 14.76 -4.65 5.43
N TYR A 70 15.80 -4.34 6.19
CA TYR A 70 16.49 -5.30 7.05
C TYR A 70 15.59 -6.00 8.07
N PRO A 71 14.63 -5.31 8.74
CA PRO A 71 13.72 -6.01 9.66
C PRO A 71 12.87 -7.10 9.00
N ALA A 72 12.50 -6.91 7.74
CA ALA A 72 11.67 -7.89 7.04
C ALA A 72 12.43 -9.20 6.79
N ASP A 73 13.72 -9.12 6.49
CA ASP A 73 14.58 -10.30 6.28
C ASP A 73 14.69 -11.10 7.59
N ILE A 74 14.82 -10.42 8.73
CA ILE A 74 14.84 -11.08 10.06
C ILE A 74 13.47 -11.62 10.45
N SER A 75 12.39 -10.89 10.21
CA SER A 75 11.02 -11.37 10.48
C SER A 75 10.70 -12.65 9.70
N ASN A 76 11.14 -12.73 8.44
CA ASN A 76 11.00 -13.93 7.63
C ASN A 76 11.80 -15.12 8.22
N LEU A 77 13.04 -14.86 8.67
CA LEU A 77 13.86 -15.87 9.33
C LEU A 77 13.24 -16.37 10.64
N LEU A 78 12.67 -15.47 11.45
CA LEU A 78 12.02 -15.82 12.71
C LEU A 78 10.77 -16.67 12.47
N PHE A 79 9.99 -16.33 11.45
CA PHE A 79 8.83 -17.11 11.04
C PHE A 79 9.22 -18.55 10.66
N GLU A 80 10.31 -18.74 9.89
CA GLU A 80 10.83 -20.08 9.56
C GLU A 80 11.29 -20.88 10.79
N MET A 81 11.67 -20.21 11.89
CA MET A 81 12.06 -20.86 13.14
C MET A 81 10.87 -21.26 14.00
N ASP A 82 9.83 -20.43 14.03
CA ASP A 82 8.61 -20.59 14.84
C ASP A 82 7.72 -21.76 14.35
N ASP A 83 7.68 -22.00 13.03
CA ASP A 83 6.93 -23.11 12.39
C ASP A 83 7.38 -24.54 12.82
N ASN A 84 8.39 -24.68 13.70
CA ASN A 84 8.80 -25.98 14.26
C ASN A 84 8.14 -26.33 15.60
N ASP A 85 7.39 -25.43 16.25
CA ASP A 85 6.81 -25.69 17.56
C ASP A 85 5.31 -25.25 17.61
N ASP A 86 4.41 -26.19 17.32
CA ASP A 86 2.96 -26.04 17.47
C ASP A 86 2.54 -25.82 18.94
N VAL A 87 2.27 -24.58 19.35
CA VAL A 87 1.53 -24.30 20.60
C VAL A 87 0.60 -23.08 20.44
N GLU A 88 -0.71 -23.35 20.29
CA GLU A 88 -1.80 -22.35 20.35
C GLU A 88 -1.90 -21.70 21.75
N LYS A 89 -2.13 -20.38 21.83
CA LYS A 89 -2.56 -19.70 23.08
C LYS A 89 -3.62 -18.62 22.85
N GLU A 90 -4.62 -18.65 23.73
CA GLU A 90 -5.91 -17.95 23.67
C GLU A 90 -5.85 -16.40 23.74
N ASP A 91 -6.74 -15.79 22.97
CA ASP A 91 -6.99 -14.35 22.84
C ASP A 91 -7.74 -13.72 24.03
N SER A 92 -7.37 -12.48 24.36
CA SER A 92 -8.27 -11.54 25.03
C SER A 92 -8.21 -10.16 24.35
N CYS A 93 -9.25 -9.81 23.59
CA CYS A 93 -9.43 -8.47 23.03
C CYS A 93 -10.76 -7.90 23.51
N SER A 94 -10.69 -6.88 24.37
CA SER A 94 -11.86 -6.09 24.76
C SER A 94 -12.01 -4.87 23.85
N SER A 95 -13.21 -4.79 23.30
CA SER A 95 -13.81 -3.75 22.47
C SER A 95 -13.71 -2.33 23.01
N LEU A 96 -13.80 -1.35 22.12
CA LEU A 96 -14.79 -0.26 22.27
C LEU A 96 -15.16 0.35 20.90
N SER A 97 -16.47 0.33 20.66
CA SER A 97 -17.19 0.85 19.51
C SER A 97 -17.28 2.38 19.53
N CYS A 98 -17.14 3.02 18.36
CA CYS A 98 -17.70 4.34 18.11
C CYS A 98 -18.68 4.23 16.94
N SER A 99 -19.94 4.55 17.23
CA SER A 99 -21.03 4.63 16.25
C SER A 99 -21.06 6.03 15.68
N CYS A 100 -20.83 6.17 14.37
CA CYS A 100 -21.16 7.35 13.60
C CYS A 100 -21.93 6.92 12.36
N ASP A 101 -23.25 7.05 12.43
CA ASP A 101 -24.15 6.86 11.29
C ASP A 101 -23.91 7.95 10.25
N THR A 102 -23.18 7.59 9.20
CA THR A 102 -23.25 8.30 7.91
C THR A 102 -24.01 7.43 6.90
N PRO A 103 -24.81 8.04 6.01
CA PRO A 103 -25.65 7.27 5.09
C PRO A 103 -24.78 6.46 4.13
N LYS A 104 -24.77 5.13 4.30
CA LYS A 104 -24.06 4.18 3.44
C LYS A 104 -24.45 4.43 1.98
N SER A 105 -23.47 4.85 1.18
CA SER A 105 -23.54 4.81 -0.28
C SER A 105 -23.97 3.41 -0.72
N LYS A 106 -24.97 3.31 -1.60
CA LYS A 106 -25.48 2.04 -2.14
C LYS A 106 -24.34 1.16 -2.63
N ASN A 107 -24.28 -0.08 -2.10
CA ASN A 107 -23.35 -1.16 -2.42
C ASN A 107 -23.10 -1.29 -3.94
N LYS A 108 -22.04 -0.64 -4.45
CA LYS A 108 -21.56 -0.82 -5.81
C LYS A 108 -20.35 -1.74 -5.77
N TRP A 109 -20.43 -2.87 -6.46
CA TRP A 109 -19.29 -3.75 -6.69
C TRP A 109 -18.48 -3.24 -7.89
N PRO A 110 -17.14 -3.38 -7.92
CA PRO A 110 -16.26 -3.81 -6.82
C PRO A 110 -16.18 -2.79 -5.67
N ILE A 111 -16.07 -3.28 -4.44
CA ILE A 111 -16.09 -2.46 -3.22
C ILE A 111 -14.75 -1.75 -2.94
N GLU A 112 -13.63 -2.37 -3.32
CA GLU A 112 -12.29 -1.84 -3.16
C GLU A 112 -11.82 -1.18 -4.46
N ARG A 113 -11.41 0.08 -4.38
CA ARG A 113 -10.82 0.80 -5.51
C ARG A 113 -9.42 0.26 -5.82
N GLY A 114 -9.10 0.12 -7.11
CA GLY A 114 -7.81 -0.38 -7.56
C GLY A 114 -7.63 -0.27 -9.07
N SER A 115 -6.53 -0.82 -9.57
CA SER A 115 -6.21 -0.84 -11.00
C SER A 115 -6.72 -2.11 -11.65
N TYR A 116 -7.94 -2.07 -12.15
CA TYR A 116 -8.59 -3.20 -12.79
C TYR A 116 -9.61 -2.72 -13.84
N PHE A 117 -10.08 -3.66 -14.65
CA PHE A 117 -11.20 -3.50 -15.55
C PHE A 117 -12.32 -4.45 -15.15
N VAL A 118 -13.54 -3.95 -15.13
CA VAL A 118 -14.76 -4.72 -14.84
C VAL A 118 -15.38 -5.20 -16.15
N GLY A 119 -15.69 -6.49 -16.22
CA GLY A 119 -16.41 -7.13 -17.31
C GLY A 119 -17.89 -7.33 -16.97
N ASP A 120 -18.40 -8.56 -17.15
CA ASP A 120 -19.74 -8.95 -16.70
C ASP A 120 -19.72 -9.33 -15.21
N GLU A 121 -20.34 -8.52 -14.36
CA GLU A 121 -20.43 -8.76 -12.90
C GLU A 121 -21.10 -10.11 -12.54
N LYS A 122 -21.81 -10.74 -13.48
CA LYS A 122 -22.42 -12.07 -13.31
C LYS A 122 -21.49 -13.22 -13.72
N ALA A 123 -20.37 -12.94 -14.37
CA ALA A 123 -19.40 -13.96 -14.75
C ALA A 123 -18.71 -14.57 -13.52
N SER A 124 -18.21 -15.79 -13.69
CA SER A 124 -17.63 -16.57 -12.58
C SER A 124 -16.11 -16.53 -12.48
N VAL A 125 -15.44 -15.81 -13.39
CA VAL A 125 -13.98 -15.80 -13.50
C VAL A 125 -13.42 -14.41 -13.19
N ALA A 126 -12.45 -14.35 -12.30
CA ALA A 126 -11.58 -13.21 -12.07
C ALA A 126 -10.15 -13.52 -12.55
N ILE A 127 -9.40 -12.50 -12.98
CA ILE A 127 -8.02 -12.66 -13.43
C ILE A 127 -7.11 -11.67 -12.70
N ASN A 128 -6.01 -12.17 -12.14
CA ASN A 128 -4.88 -11.38 -11.65
C ASN A 128 -3.68 -11.55 -12.58
N THR A 129 -3.13 -10.45 -13.10
CA THR A 129 -1.97 -10.44 -14.03
C THR A 129 -0.64 -10.12 -13.35
N LEU A 130 -0.61 -10.14 -12.01
CA LEU A 130 0.58 -9.93 -11.19
C LEU A 130 1.29 -8.61 -11.50
N SER A 131 2.57 -8.65 -11.88
CA SER A 131 3.34 -7.44 -12.21
C SER A 131 3.17 -6.95 -13.64
N ASN A 132 2.40 -7.65 -14.48
CA ASN A 132 2.12 -7.18 -15.84
C ASN A 132 0.94 -6.19 -15.82
N THR A 133 1.25 -4.90 -15.91
CA THR A 133 0.28 -3.80 -15.86
C THR A 133 -0.45 -3.55 -17.18
N GLU A 134 0.08 -4.04 -18.31
CA GLU A 134 -0.51 -3.86 -19.64
C GLU A 134 -1.47 -4.99 -20.01
N LEU A 135 -1.18 -6.23 -19.58
CA LEU A 135 -1.98 -7.42 -19.89
C LEU A 135 -3.48 -7.29 -19.52
N PRO A 136 -3.90 -6.64 -18.41
CA PRO A 136 -5.31 -6.41 -18.12
C PRO A 136 -6.05 -5.66 -19.23
N LYS A 137 -5.39 -4.68 -19.87
CA LYS A 137 -5.98 -3.87 -20.96
C LYS A 137 -6.23 -4.70 -22.20
N GLU A 138 -5.39 -5.69 -22.45
CA GLU A 138 -5.52 -6.60 -23.60
C GLU A 138 -6.57 -7.66 -23.35
N LEU A 139 -6.53 -8.30 -22.17
CA LEU A 139 -7.50 -9.33 -21.77
C LEU A 139 -8.93 -8.80 -21.74
N ILE A 140 -9.17 -7.60 -21.20
CA ILE A 140 -10.53 -7.05 -21.14
C ILE A 140 -11.12 -6.78 -22.53
N LYS A 141 -10.32 -6.40 -23.52
CA LYS A 141 -10.82 -6.17 -24.89
C LYS A 141 -11.40 -7.46 -25.50
N THR A 142 -10.83 -8.60 -25.15
CA THR A 142 -11.19 -9.91 -25.72
C THR A 142 -12.21 -10.66 -24.86
N LEU A 143 -12.16 -10.48 -23.53
CA LEU A 143 -12.87 -11.33 -22.57
C LEU A 143 -13.97 -10.61 -21.80
N LYS A 144 -14.28 -9.34 -22.12
CA LYS A 144 -15.20 -8.49 -21.36
C LYS A 144 -16.48 -9.18 -20.88
N ASP A 145 -17.15 -9.94 -21.75
CA ASP A 145 -18.43 -10.59 -21.45
C ASP A 145 -18.28 -12.00 -20.84
N LYS A 146 -17.04 -12.43 -20.56
CA LYS A 146 -16.70 -13.76 -20.06
C LYS A 146 -16.08 -13.75 -18.66
N ILE A 147 -15.57 -12.60 -18.21
CA ILE A 147 -14.91 -12.44 -16.92
C ILE A 147 -15.58 -11.33 -16.13
N ALA A 148 -15.52 -11.42 -14.80
CA ALA A 148 -16.08 -10.40 -13.92
C ALA A 148 -15.13 -9.22 -13.75
N ILE A 149 -13.85 -9.51 -13.58
CA ILE A 149 -12.82 -8.52 -13.30
C ILE A 149 -11.44 -9.02 -13.73
N VAL A 150 -10.61 -8.12 -14.26
CA VAL A 150 -9.18 -8.36 -14.50
C VAL A 150 -8.36 -7.18 -14.02
N GLY A 151 -7.29 -7.44 -13.29
CA GLY A 151 -6.37 -6.41 -12.79
C GLY A 151 -4.99 -6.97 -12.53
N TYR A 152 -4.06 -6.08 -12.18
CA TYR A 152 -2.70 -6.43 -11.80
C TYR A 152 -2.53 -6.23 -10.28
N CYS A 153 -1.56 -6.92 -9.68
CA CYS A 153 -1.23 -6.81 -8.27
C CYS A 153 0.24 -7.11 -8.05
N GLU A 154 0.96 -6.16 -7.45
CA GLU A 154 2.41 -6.30 -7.22
C GLU A 154 2.74 -6.61 -5.76
N THR A 155 1.88 -6.23 -4.81
CA THR A 155 2.17 -6.32 -3.37
C THR A 155 1.47 -7.51 -2.72
N GLU A 156 2.18 -8.24 -1.87
CA GLU A 156 1.78 -9.41 -1.08
C GLU A 156 0.90 -9.12 0.15
N ASN A 157 0.50 -7.87 0.33
CA ASN A 157 -0.30 -7.40 1.47
C ASN A 157 -1.55 -6.64 1.00
N ILE A 158 -1.51 -5.32 0.88
CA ILE A 158 -2.67 -4.48 0.58
C ILE A 158 -3.30 -4.86 -0.78
N GLY A 159 -2.47 -5.17 -1.79
CA GLY A 159 -2.96 -5.66 -3.08
C GLY A 159 -3.75 -6.97 -2.95
N VAL A 160 -3.22 -7.93 -2.19
CA VAL A 160 -3.89 -9.21 -1.88
C VAL A 160 -5.20 -8.98 -1.14
N GLU A 161 -5.22 -8.12 -0.12
CA GLU A 161 -6.44 -7.77 0.63
C GLU A 161 -7.55 -7.24 -0.28
N LYS A 162 -7.20 -6.35 -1.22
CA LYS A 162 -8.16 -5.77 -2.18
C LYS A 162 -8.72 -6.82 -3.14
N ILE A 163 -7.88 -7.74 -3.62
CA ILE A 163 -8.32 -8.88 -4.45
C ILE A 163 -9.32 -9.72 -3.68
N VAL A 164 -8.97 -10.13 -2.46
CA VAL A 164 -9.82 -10.96 -1.60
C VAL A 164 -11.18 -10.29 -1.38
N LYS A 165 -11.19 -9.04 -0.91
CA LYS A 165 -12.43 -8.28 -0.64
C LYS A 165 -13.32 -8.11 -1.87
N ASN A 166 -12.74 -7.79 -3.03
CA ASN A 166 -13.50 -7.68 -4.27
C ASN A 166 -14.04 -9.04 -4.75
N ILE A 167 -13.32 -10.15 -4.52
CA ILE A 167 -13.82 -11.47 -4.90
C ILE A 167 -14.96 -11.91 -3.98
N ILE A 168 -14.77 -11.87 -2.67
CA ILE A 168 -15.74 -12.40 -1.72
C ILE A 168 -17.03 -11.56 -1.65
N SER A 169 -16.98 -10.29 -2.02
CA SER A 169 -18.17 -9.43 -2.16
C SER A 169 -18.98 -9.68 -3.44
N ASN A 170 -18.47 -10.48 -4.38
CA ASN A 170 -19.23 -10.97 -5.53
C ASN A 170 -19.31 -12.50 -5.54
N PRO A 171 -20.41 -13.09 -5.01
CA PRO A 171 -20.58 -14.54 -4.95
C PRO A 171 -20.66 -15.24 -6.33
N ASN A 172 -20.80 -14.50 -7.43
CA ASN A 172 -20.74 -15.11 -8.77
C ASN A 172 -19.33 -15.59 -9.10
N ILE A 173 -18.29 -14.94 -8.58
CA ILE A 173 -16.88 -15.29 -8.85
C ILE A 173 -16.53 -16.59 -8.14
N ARG A 174 -16.20 -17.62 -8.91
CA ARG A 174 -15.88 -18.99 -8.46
C ARG A 174 -14.49 -19.46 -8.88
N THR A 175 -13.79 -18.71 -9.72
CA THR A 175 -12.44 -19.03 -10.19
C THR A 175 -11.59 -17.76 -10.23
N LEU A 176 -10.38 -17.84 -9.69
CA LEU A 176 -9.34 -16.83 -9.85
C LEU A 176 -8.21 -17.43 -10.70
N ILE A 177 -7.93 -16.82 -11.85
CA ILE A 177 -6.76 -17.15 -12.66
C ILE A 177 -5.62 -16.21 -12.24
N ILE A 178 -4.48 -16.77 -11.85
CA ILE A 178 -3.27 -16.01 -11.53
C ILE A 178 -2.28 -16.20 -12.66
N CYS A 179 -1.98 -15.15 -13.41
CA CYS A 179 -1.12 -15.18 -14.59
C CYS A 179 -0.18 -13.96 -14.63
N GLY A 180 0.66 -13.88 -15.64
CA GLY A 180 1.65 -12.82 -15.78
C GLY A 180 2.91 -13.04 -14.96
N ASN A 181 3.83 -12.09 -15.02
CA ASN A 181 5.13 -12.20 -14.35
C ASN A 181 5.00 -12.02 -12.83
N GLU A 182 5.68 -12.87 -12.07
CA GLU A 182 5.73 -12.73 -10.62
C GLU A 182 6.45 -11.43 -10.22
N SER A 183 5.88 -10.77 -9.22
CA SER A 183 6.40 -9.56 -8.61
C SER A 183 7.73 -9.82 -7.90
N GLY A 184 8.81 -9.19 -8.40
CA GLY A 184 10.08 -9.10 -7.67
C GLY A 184 11.22 -10.04 -8.10
N GLN A 185 11.21 -10.60 -9.33
CA GLN A 185 12.33 -11.42 -9.82
C GLN A 185 13.68 -10.66 -9.96
N ASN A 186 13.65 -9.31 -9.96
CA ASN A 186 14.84 -8.45 -10.16
C ASN A 186 15.28 -7.72 -8.87
N MET A 187 14.62 -7.93 -7.74
CA MET A 187 14.93 -7.26 -6.48
C MET A 187 15.19 -8.31 -5.39
N MET A 188 16.31 -8.19 -4.68
CA MET A 188 16.69 -9.06 -3.56
C MET A 188 15.57 -9.08 -2.49
N GLY A 189 14.72 -10.13 -2.53
CA GLY A 189 13.59 -10.35 -1.61
C GLY A 189 12.23 -9.88 -2.12
N GLY A 190 11.88 -10.17 -3.38
CA GLY A 190 10.65 -9.76 -4.08
C GLY A 190 9.32 -9.86 -3.31
N HIS A 191 8.29 -9.20 -3.83
CA HIS A 191 6.97 -9.23 -3.20
C HIS A 191 6.31 -10.61 -3.29
N PHE A 192 6.46 -11.34 -4.40
CA PHE A 192 5.86 -12.66 -4.62
C PHE A 192 4.33 -12.71 -4.38
N SER A 193 3.61 -11.68 -4.83
CA SER A 193 2.16 -11.54 -4.64
C SER A 193 1.33 -12.71 -5.21
N GLY A 194 1.77 -13.36 -6.28
CA GLY A 194 1.10 -14.56 -6.82
C GLY A 194 1.24 -15.74 -5.88
N GLN A 195 2.47 -16.00 -5.43
CA GLN A 195 2.73 -17.00 -4.40
C GLN A 195 2.01 -16.70 -3.09
N ALA A 196 1.90 -15.44 -2.68
CA ALA A 196 1.16 -15.04 -1.48
C ALA A 196 -0.34 -15.34 -1.60
N LEU A 197 -0.96 -15.13 -2.77
CA LEU A 197 -2.36 -15.52 -3.02
C LEU A 197 -2.56 -17.04 -2.95
N LEU A 198 -1.62 -17.82 -3.49
CA LEU A 198 -1.67 -19.29 -3.41
C LEU A 198 -1.57 -19.77 -1.96
N SER A 199 -0.63 -19.21 -1.19
CA SER A 199 -0.47 -19.50 0.24
C SER A 199 -1.68 -19.09 1.06
N LEU A 200 -2.27 -17.92 0.79
CA LEU A 200 -3.47 -17.47 1.48
C LEU A 200 -4.67 -18.39 1.20
N HIS A 201 -4.84 -18.82 -0.05
CA HIS A 201 -5.90 -19.75 -0.42
C HIS A 201 -5.70 -21.14 0.20
N THR A 202 -4.47 -21.63 0.26
CA THR A 202 -4.18 -22.98 0.75
C THR A 202 -4.14 -23.05 2.28
N ASN A 203 -3.45 -22.10 2.91
CA ASN A 203 -3.03 -22.19 4.32
C ASN A 203 -3.71 -21.14 5.21
N GLY A 204 -4.32 -20.10 4.64
CA GLY A 204 -4.93 -19.03 5.40
C GLY A 204 -3.91 -18.09 6.07
N ILE A 205 -4.28 -17.60 7.26
CA ILE A 205 -3.48 -16.65 8.05
C ILE A 205 -3.32 -17.14 9.48
N ASN A 206 -2.21 -16.78 10.12
CA ASN A 206 -2.00 -17.01 11.56
C ASN A 206 -2.62 -15.87 12.40
N GLU A 207 -2.48 -15.96 13.73
CA GLU A 207 -2.99 -14.97 14.70
C GLU A 207 -2.44 -13.56 14.47
N LYS A 208 -1.19 -13.45 14.01
CA LYS A 208 -0.53 -12.19 13.65
C LYS A 208 -0.97 -11.65 12.29
N LYS A 209 -1.98 -12.26 11.65
CA LYS A 209 -2.48 -11.97 10.29
C LYS A 209 -1.42 -12.12 9.20
N ARG A 210 -0.40 -12.93 9.44
CA ARG A 210 0.60 -13.29 8.43
C ARG A 210 0.08 -14.45 7.58
N ILE A 211 0.28 -14.37 6.28
CA ILE A 211 -0.09 -15.44 5.34
C ILE A 211 0.87 -16.61 5.54
N ILE A 212 0.32 -17.77 5.88
CA ILE A 212 1.12 -18.96 6.23
C ILE A 212 1.78 -19.53 4.98
N GLY A 213 3.12 -19.68 5.01
CA GLY A 213 3.92 -20.18 3.89
C GLY A 213 4.18 -19.17 2.76
N ALA A 214 3.84 -17.88 2.94
CA ALA A 214 4.14 -16.86 1.95
C ALA A 214 5.62 -16.43 1.99
N LYS A 215 6.25 -16.36 0.82
CA LYS A 215 7.67 -16.03 0.58
C LYS A 215 7.93 -14.53 0.44
N GLY A 216 6.86 -13.75 0.34
CA GLY A 216 6.94 -12.31 0.22
C GLY A 216 7.67 -11.67 1.41
N LYS A 217 8.12 -10.44 1.21
CA LYS A 217 8.90 -9.72 2.21
C LYS A 217 8.11 -9.36 3.46
N ARG A 218 6.84 -8.98 3.30
CA ARG A 218 5.93 -8.68 4.41
C ARG A 218 4.49 -9.13 4.08
N PRO A 219 4.23 -10.45 4.09
CA PRO A 219 2.95 -11.04 3.72
C PRO A 219 1.97 -10.98 4.90
N VAL A 220 1.65 -9.77 5.36
CA VAL A 220 0.76 -9.53 6.50
C VAL A 220 -0.48 -8.77 6.02
N VAL A 221 -1.65 -9.33 6.26
CA VAL A 221 -2.95 -8.83 5.76
C VAL A 221 -3.80 -8.27 6.90
N LYS A 222 -3.46 -7.06 7.35
CA LYS A 222 -4.07 -6.40 8.51
C LYS A 222 -5.57 -6.10 8.34
N ASN A 223 -6.05 -5.91 7.11
CA ASN A 223 -7.39 -5.40 6.79
C ASN A 223 -8.40 -6.48 6.36
N ILE A 224 -8.06 -7.77 6.50
CA ILE A 224 -9.00 -8.88 6.41
C ILE A 224 -8.97 -9.71 7.70
N ASN A 225 -10.06 -10.40 7.99
CA ASN A 225 -10.19 -11.28 9.15
C ASN A 225 -10.25 -12.76 8.72
N LYS A 226 -10.21 -13.69 9.69
CA LYS A 226 -10.22 -15.13 9.45
C LYS A 226 -11.47 -15.58 8.67
N GLU A 227 -12.65 -15.06 9.02
CA GLU A 227 -13.93 -15.34 8.33
C GLU A 227 -13.86 -14.96 6.83
N GLN A 228 -13.30 -13.80 6.50
CA GLN A 228 -13.12 -13.34 5.12
C GLN A 228 -12.13 -14.22 4.35
N VAL A 229 -11.08 -14.71 5.01
CA VAL A 229 -10.11 -15.63 4.43
C VAL A 229 -10.75 -16.99 4.18
N GLU A 230 -11.40 -17.61 5.16
CA GLU A 230 -12.11 -18.89 5.03
C GLU A 230 -13.17 -18.83 3.92
N ARG A 231 -13.85 -17.69 3.82
CA ARG A 231 -14.78 -17.41 2.75
C ARG A 231 -14.09 -17.38 1.38
N PHE A 232 -12.96 -16.68 1.26
CA PHE A 232 -12.18 -16.68 0.01
C PHE A 232 -11.74 -18.08 -0.39
N GLN A 233 -11.23 -18.87 0.57
CA GLN A 233 -10.80 -20.25 0.37
C GLN A 233 -11.94 -21.14 -0.15
N SER A 234 -13.12 -21.02 0.45
CA SER A 234 -14.30 -21.82 0.10
C SER A 234 -14.98 -21.36 -1.19
N GLN A 235 -14.95 -20.05 -1.49
CA GLN A 235 -15.68 -19.48 -2.61
C GLN A 235 -15.07 -19.82 -3.96
N ILE A 236 -13.74 -19.79 -4.07
CA ILE A 236 -13.05 -19.87 -5.35
C ILE A 236 -12.14 -21.10 -5.47
N GLU A 237 -11.89 -21.53 -6.71
CA GLU A 237 -10.68 -22.28 -7.07
C GLU A 237 -9.64 -21.35 -7.69
N ILE A 238 -8.36 -21.68 -7.55
CA ILE A 238 -7.28 -20.98 -8.24
C ILE A 238 -6.80 -21.81 -9.43
N ILE A 239 -6.62 -21.14 -10.58
CA ILE A 239 -5.88 -21.67 -11.72
C ILE A 239 -4.54 -20.93 -11.78
N GLU A 240 -3.45 -21.64 -11.51
CA GLU A 240 -2.10 -21.09 -11.50
C GLU A 240 -1.49 -21.13 -12.91
N LEU A 241 -1.21 -19.95 -13.45
CA LEU A 241 -0.52 -19.71 -14.72
C LEU A 241 0.62 -18.69 -14.52
N ILE A 242 1.27 -18.68 -13.36
CA ILE A 242 2.32 -17.72 -13.03
C ILE A 242 3.47 -17.83 -14.04
N GLY A 243 3.93 -16.69 -14.54
CA GLY A 243 4.92 -16.58 -15.63
C GLY A 243 4.30 -16.59 -17.04
N ASN A 244 3.02 -16.92 -17.18
CA ASN A 244 2.35 -16.96 -18.47
C ASN A 244 1.72 -15.61 -18.84
N ASN A 245 2.14 -15.04 -19.97
CA ASN A 245 1.60 -13.78 -20.51
C ASN A 245 0.84 -13.99 -21.83
N SER A 246 0.58 -15.23 -22.23
CA SER A 246 -0.10 -15.56 -23.48
C SER A 246 -1.61 -15.34 -23.37
N ILE A 247 -2.14 -14.36 -24.12
CA ILE A 247 -3.57 -14.06 -24.17
C ILE A 247 -4.38 -15.29 -24.58
N ASP A 248 -3.90 -16.04 -25.57
CA ASP A 248 -4.61 -17.20 -26.11
C ASP A 248 -4.75 -18.31 -25.07
N ASP A 249 -3.67 -18.63 -24.36
CA ASP A 249 -3.66 -19.67 -23.33
C ASP A 249 -4.51 -19.27 -22.11
N ILE A 250 -4.39 -18.00 -21.67
CA ILE A 250 -5.25 -17.46 -20.62
C ILE A 250 -6.73 -17.53 -21.04
N SER A 251 -7.05 -17.19 -22.29
CA SER A 251 -8.42 -17.24 -22.83
C SER A 251 -8.98 -18.66 -22.90
N GLN A 252 -8.13 -19.65 -23.20
CA GLN A 252 -8.50 -21.06 -23.15
C GLN A 252 -8.83 -21.49 -21.72
N ASN A 253 -8.01 -21.11 -20.74
CA ASN A 253 -8.26 -21.41 -19.32
C ASN A 253 -9.55 -20.73 -18.80
N VAL A 254 -9.86 -19.51 -19.24
CA VAL A 254 -11.17 -18.87 -18.98
C VAL A 254 -12.32 -19.72 -19.53
N THR A 255 -12.19 -20.22 -20.75
CA THR A 255 -13.23 -21.08 -21.37
C THR A 255 -13.41 -22.39 -20.61
N ILE A 256 -12.32 -23.03 -20.19
CA ILE A 256 -12.34 -24.24 -19.37
C ILE A 256 -13.01 -23.96 -18.02
N ALA A 257 -12.68 -22.85 -17.35
CA ALA A 257 -13.29 -22.47 -16.08
C ALA A 257 -14.81 -22.26 -16.22
N LEU A 258 -15.25 -21.57 -17.27
CA LEU A 258 -16.67 -21.35 -17.56
C LEU A 258 -17.43 -22.64 -17.83
N SER A 259 -16.82 -23.62 -18.52
CA SER A 259 -17.46 -24.91 -18.81
C SER A 259 -17.76 -25.77 -17.58
N LYS A 260 -17.18 -25.45 -16.42
CA LYS A 260 -17.49 -26.13 -15.16
C LYS A 260 -18.84 -25.68 -14.57
N GLU A 261 -19.45 -24.62 -15.09
CA GLU A 261 -20.76 -24.09 -14.70
C GLU A 261 -20.95 -23.97 -13.16
N LYS A 262 -19.91 -23.49 -12.47
CA LYS A 262 -19.92 -23.40 -11.00
C LYS A 262 -21.02 -22.45 -10.50
N GLN A 263 -21.71 -22.90 -9.48
CA GLN A 263 -23.09 -22.53 -9.24
C GLN A 263 -23.34 -21.25 -8.40
N LYS A 264 -22.61 -20.13 -8.48
CA LYS A 264 -22.68 -19.05 -7.46
C LYS A 264 -22.46 -19.54 -6.02
N PHE A 265 -21.81 -18.74 -5.18
CA PHE A 265 -21.62 -19.11 -3.78
C PHE A 265 -22.89 -18.85 -2.96
N SER A 266 -23.22 -19.79 -2.07
CA SER A 266 -24.53 -19.85 -1.39
C SER A 266 -24.71 -18.80 -0.29
N GLU A 267 -23.67 -18.49 0.48
CA GLU A 267 -23.78 -17.47 1.54
C GLU A 267 -23.51 -16.08 0.95
N ILE A 268 -24.29 -15.08 1.32
CA ILE A 268 -24.31 -13.79 0.61
C ILE A 268 -23.69 -12.66 1.45
N GLU A 269 -23.79 -12.74 2.77
CA GLU A 269 -23.37 -11.65 3.65
C GLU A 269 -22.01 -11.94 4.28
N ILE A 270 -21.12 -10.96 4.18
CA ILE A 270 -19.85 -10.92 4.90
C ILE A 270 -19.79 -9.53 5.54
N ASN A 271 -19.56 -9.50 6.85
CA ASN A 271 -19.45 -8.26 7.59
C ASN A 271 -18.05 -7.63 7.44
N GLY A 272 -17.91 -6.34 7.74
CA GLY A 272 -16.60 -5.72 7.94
C GLY A 272 -15.92 -5.10 6.72
N PHE A 273 -16.66 -4.71 5.67
CA PHE A 273 -16.09 -3.95 4.53
C PHE A 273 -16.10 -2.42 4.72
N SER A 274 -16.53 -1.89 5.87
CA SER A 274 -16.69 -0.45 6.02
C SER A 274 -15.35 0.26 6.16
N SER A 275 -15.10 1.21 5.24
CA SER A 275 -14.23 2.34 5.48
C SER A 275 -15.09 3.61 5.46
N ASP A 276 -14.85 4.54 6.39
CA ASP A 276 -15.57 5.81 6.42
C ASP A 276 -14.99 6.72 5.32
N GLU A 277 -15.80 7.01 4.31
CA GLU A 277 -15.40 7.95 3.25
C GLU A 277 -15.57 9.39 3.73
N ILE A 278 -14.48 10.17 3.74
CA ILE A 278 -14.52 11.62 3.96
C ILE A 278 -14.56 12.32 2.61
N ILE A 279 -15.61 13.11 2.37
CA ILE A 279 -15.76 13.91 1.15
C ILE A 279 -14.92 15.19 1.26
N ALA A 280 -13.99 15.37 0.33
CA ALA A 280 -13.11 16.55 0.29
C ALA A 280 -13.88 17.84 0.00
N GLN A 281 -13.41 18.95 0.57
CA GLN A 281 -13.99 20.28 0.40
C GLN A 281 -12.89 21.32 0.13
N ASN A 282 -13.20 22.36 -0.65
CA ASN A 282 -12.30 23.50 -0.86
C ASN A 282 -12.29 24.42 0.37
N PRO A 283 -11.17 25.11 0.66
CA PRO A 283 -11.15 26.13 1.69
C PRO A 283 -12.07 27.28 1.29
N GLN A 284 -12.88 27.76 2.23
CA GLN A 284 -13.77 28.90 2.01
C GLN A 284 -13.02 30.24 2.06
N LYS A 285 -12.02 30.36 2.93
CA LYS A 285 -11.28 31.61 3.19
C LYS A 285 -9.82 31.47 2.76
N LEU A 286 -9.29 32.49 2.08
CA LEU A 286 -7.88 32.62 1.80
C LEU A 286 -7.18 33.33 2.97
N LEU A 287 -6.25 32.65 3.61
CA LEU A 287 -5.43 33.21 4.69
C LEU A 287 -3.98 33.25 4.25
N LEU A 288 -3.44 34.45 4.01
CA LEU A 288 -2.07 34.63 3.53
C LEU A 288 -1.02 34.05 4.49
N ASP A 289 0.13 33.63 3.96
CA ASP A 289 1.24 33.20 4.81
C ASP A 289 1.87 34.43 5.45
N LYS A 290 2.10 34.39 6.76
CA LYS A 290 2.73 35.50 7.48
C LYS A 290 4.17 35.78 7.02
N LYS A 291 4.85 34.77 6.44
CA LYS A 291 6.24 34.90 5.99
C LYS A 291 6.35 35.66 4.67
N GLY A 292 5.36 35.53 3.80
CA GLY A 292 5.39 36.19 2.50
C GLY A 292 4.70 35.40 1.40
N TYR A 293 5.05 35.71 0.16
CA TYR A 293 4.52 35.05 -1.03
C TYR A 293 5.64 34.78 -2.05
N PHE A 294 5.32 33.94 -3.03
CA PHE A 294 6.27 33.50 -4.05
C PHE A 294 5.76 33.82 -5.46
N VAL A 295 6.67 34.26 -6.32
CA VAL A 295 6.45 34.42 -7.76
C VAL A 295 7.36 33.41 -8.47
N ILE A 296 6.77 32.58 -9.33
CA ILE A 296 7.49 31.50 -10.00
C ILE A 296 7.67 31.88 -11.47
N ILE A 297 8.92 31.81 -11.92
CA ILE A 297 9.36 32.22 -13.24
C ILE A 297 10.18 31.07 -13.84
N PRO A 298 9.56 30.17 -14.62
CA PRO A 298 10.31 29.15 -15.33
C PRO A 298 11.02 29.74 -16.55
N ASP A 299 12.30 29.43 -16.70
CA ASP A 299 13.11 29.76 -17.87
C ASP A 299 13.48 28.48 -18.62
N LYS A 300 12.86 28.30 -19.77
CA LYS A 300 13.09 27.14 -20.64
C LYS A 300 14.47 27.17 -21.31
N SER A 301 15.02 28.35 -21.59
CA SER A 301 16.33 28.48 -22.23
C SER A 301 17.45 28.05 -21.28
N GLU A 302 17.33 28.42 -20.00
CA GLU A 302 18.28 28.04 -18.96
C GLU A 302 18.00 26.67 -18.33
N HIS A 303 16.86 26.05 -18.63
CA HIS A 303 16.37 24.83 -17.97
C HIS A 303 16.29 24.99 -16.43
N LYS A 304 15.86 26.18 -15.98
CA LYS A 304 15.78 26.54 -14.56
C LYS A 304 14.43 27.13 -14.21
N ILE A 305 14.06 26.99 -12.96
CA ILE A 305 12.91 27.66 -12.35
C ILE A 305 13.46 28.65 -11.33
N PHE A 306 13.14 29.92 -11.52
CA PHE A 306 13.41 30.99 -10.57
C PHE A 306 12.18 31.20 -9.70
N VAL A 307 12.37 31.26 -8.40
CA VAL A 307 11.30 31.49 -7.43
C VAL A 307 11.68 32.68 -6.58
N GLU A 308 11.05 33.80 -6.87
CA GLU A 308 11.20 35.03 -6.11
C GLU A 308 10.33 34.95 -4.85
N TYR A 309 10.97 35.13 -3.69
CA TYR A 309 10.34 35.14 -2.37
C TYR A 309 10.23 36.59 -1.89
N TYR A 310 9.00 37.03 -1.64
CA TYR A 310 8.66 38.38 -1.23
C TYR A 310 8.09 38.42 0.18
N ALA A 311 8.43 39.45 0.94
CA ALA A 311 7.68 39.82 2.14
C ALA A 311 6.25 40.26 1.77
N ASN A 312 5.32 40.20 2.73
CA ASN A 312 3.95 40.71 2.51
C ASN A 312 3.88 42.23 2.26
N SER A 313 4.96 42.96 2.56
CA SER A 313 5.14 44.37 2.17
C SER A 313 5.46 44.57 0.68
N GLY A 314 5.74 43.49 -0.07
CA GLY A 314 6.17 43.52 -1.46
C GLY A 314 7.68 43.63 -1.67
N GLU A 315 8.48 43.60 -0.60
CA GLU A 315 9.94 43.59 -0.69
C GLU A 315 10.45 42.23 -1.17
N LEU A 316 11.28 42.20 -2.21
CA LEU A 316 11.96 40.98 -2.67
C LEU A 316 13.03 40.60 -1.65
N LEU A 317 12.86 39.47 -0.99
CA LEU A 317 13.78 38.98 0.03
C LEU A 317 14.90 38.13 -0.59
N GLN A 318 14.51 37.14 -1.41
CA GLN A 318 15.45 36.18 -2.01
C GLN A 318 14.91 35.62 -3.33
N THR A 319 15.79 35.09 -4.17
CA THR A 319 15.42 34.27 -5.33
C THR A 319 16.04 32.88 -5.16
N ILE A 320 15.18 31.87 -5.11
CA ILE A 320 15.57 30.46 -5.09
C ILE A 320 15.63 29.98 -6.54
N VAL A 321 16.68 29.23 -6.89
CA VAL A 321 16.90 28.75 -8.26
C VAL A 321 17.14 27.25 -8.23
N GLY A 322 16.46 26.51 -9.10
CA GLY A 322 16.62 25.05 -9.23
C GLY A 322 16.16 24.53 -10.58
N GLU A 323 16.43 23.27 -10.87
CA GLU A 323 16.10 22.61 -12.15
C GLU A 323 14.80 21.78 -12.05
N ASP A 324 14.35 21.48 -10.83
CA ASP A 324 13.20 20.62 -10.55
C ASP A 324 12.38 21.14 -9.37
N ALA A 325 11.11 20.77 -9.30
CA ALA A 325 10.23 21.23 -8.23
C ALA A 325 10.71 20.78 -6.83
N SER A 326 11.29 19.57 -6.74
CA SER A 326 11.62 18.93 -5.47
C SER A 326 12.75 19.62 -4.74
N SER A 327 13.84 19.93 -5.45
CA SER A 327 14.97 20.67 -4.88
C SER A 327 14.53 22.06 -4.39
N ILE A 328 13.63 22.73 -5.13
CA ILE A 328 13.17 24.07 -4.80
C ILE A 328 12.27 24.07 -3.57
N TYR A 329 11.20 23.28 -3.53
CA TYR A 329 10.32 23.28 -2.35
C TYR A 329 11.04 22.73 -1.11
N TYR A 330 11.98 21.80 -1.27
CA TYR A 330 12.80 21.31 -0.16
C TYR A 330 13.64 22.44 0.41
N THR A 331 14.31 23.22 -0.45
CA THR A 331 15.08 24.40 -0.05
C THR A 331 14.22 25.42 0.69
N ILE A 332 13.03 25.74 0.17
CA ILE A 332 12.10 26.71 0.77
C ILE A 332 11.63 26.25 2.16
N ILE A 333 11.37 24.95 2.34
CA ILE A 333 10.99 24.36 3.62
C ILE A 333 12.18 24.38 4.60
N GLU A 334 13.36 23.96 4.18
CA GLU A 334 14.58 23.93 5.00
C GLU A 334 14.97 25.32 5.50
N LYS A 335 14.85 26.33 4.62
CA LYS A 335 15.09 27.74 4.97
C LYS A 335 13.95 28.39 5.75
N GLU A 336 12.87 27.66 5.98
CA GLU A 336 11.68 28.13 6.66
C GLU A 336 11.09 29.41 6.03
N PHE A 337 11.02 29.52 4.69
CA PHE A 337 10.39 30.70 4.04
C PHE A 337 8.87 30.60 3.93
N ILE A 338 8.31 29.45 4.32
CA ILE A 338 6.89 29.16 4.34
C ILE A 338 6.49 28.64 5.71
N SER A 339 5.24 28.86 6.12
CA SER A 339 4.75 28.44 7.43
C SER A 339 3.40 27.73 7.41
N LYS A 340 2.61 27.89 6.34
CA LYS A 340 1.30 27.25 6.18
C LYS A 340 1.39 25.98 5.32
N LEU A 341 0.84 24.87 5.82
CA LEU A 341 0.88 23.57 5.15
C LEU A 341 0.10 23.54 3.82
N ASP A 342 -1.05 24.21 3.76
CA ASP A 342 -1.85 24.36 2.54
C ASP A 342 -1.10 25.17 1.47
N HIS A 343 -0.33 26.19 1.90
CA HIS A 343 0.52 26.94 0.98
C HIS A 343 1.73 26.12 0.52
N CYS A 344 2.31 25.26 1.38
CA CYS A 344 3.36 24.32 0.96
C CYS A 344 2.85 23.38 -0.15
N ALA A 345 1.63 22.85 0.00
CA ALA A 345 1.00 22.01 -1.01
C ALA A 345 0.73 22.78 -2.31
N TYR A 346 0.22 24.02 -2.21
CA TYR A 346 0.02 24.89 -3.36
C TYR A 346 1.32 25.18 -4.11
N LEU A 347 2.38 25.56 -3.38
CA LEU A 347 3.70 25.84 -3.95
C LEU A 347 4.26 24.63 -4.69
N GLY A 348 4.19 23.43 -4.10
CA GLY A 348 4.63 22.19 -4.76
C GLY A 348 3.90 21.95 -6.09
N LYS A 349 2.57 22.13 -6.11
CA LYS A 349 1.75 22.03 -7.33
C LYS A 349 2.20 23.03 -8.41
N GLU A 350 2.39 24.30 -8.06
CA GLU A 350 2.81 25.32 -9.03
C GLU A 350 4.23 25.09 -9.56
N LEU A 351 5.15 24.62 -8.71
CA LEU A 351 6.51 24.28 -9.13
C LEU A 351 6.53 23.08 -10.09
N THR A 352 5.73 22.05 -9.85
CA THR A 352 5.59 20.93 -10.81
C THR A 352 5.04 21.40 -12.15
N LYS A 353 4.08 22.34 -12.17
CA LYS A 353 3.60 22.96 -13.42
C LYS A 353 4.70 23.72 -14.15
N ALA A 354 5.52 24.48 -13.43
CA ALA A 354 6.66 25.19 -13.99
C ALA A 354 7.70 24.23 -14.58
N GLU A 355 7.96 23.11 -13.92
CA GLU A 355 8.83 22.03 -14.41
C GLU A 355 8.27 21.36 -15.67
N TYR A 356 6.96 21.12 -15.73
CA TYR A 356 6.30 20.56 -16.91
C TYR A 356 6.34 21.50 -18.12
N PHE A 357 6.31 22.81 -17.91
CA PHE A 357 6.53 23.77 -18.99
C PHE A 357 7.93 23.62 -19.59
N ILE A 358 8.97 23.49 -18.76
CA ILE A 358 10.34 23.29 -19.22
C ILE A 358 10.46 21.96 -19.98
N LYS A 359 9.94 20.86 -19.43
CA LYS A 359 10.12 19.49 -19.95
C LYS A 359 9.24 19.16 -21.17
N TYR A 360 8.00 19.63 -21.17
CA TYR A 360 6.97 19.16 -22.10
C TYR A 360 6.28 20.29 -22.87
N ASP A 361 6.74 21.54 -22.71
CA ASP A 361 6.17 22.73 -23.36
C ASP A 361 4.68 22.98 -23.04
N ILE A 362 4.24 22.51 -21.86
CA ILE A 362 2.88 22.76 -21.37
C ILE A 362 2.83 24.20 -20.82
N PRO A 363 2.01 25.13 -21.36
CA PRO A 363 2.05 26.54 -20.98
C PRO A 363 1.90 26.77 -19.48
N TYR A 364 2.82 27.54 -18.91
CA TYR A 364 2.79 27.89 -17.50
C TYR A 364 2.06 29.21 -17.26
N ARG A 365 1.06 29.14 -16.36
CA ARG A 365 0.48 30.31 -15.69
C ARG A 365 0.24 29.92 -14.23
N GLN A 366 0.78 30.71 -13.32
CA GLN A 366 0.55 30.51 -11.89
C GLN A 366 -0.95 30.65 -11.59
N ASP A 367 -1.52 29.69 -10.85
CA ASP A 367 -2.95 29.72 -10.52
C ASP A 367 -3.27 30.85 -9.52
N LYS A 368 -4.57 31.05 -9.26
CA LYS A 368 -5.02 31.85 -8.12
C LYS A 368 -4.94 31.00 -6.85
N ALA A 369 -4.66 31.64 -5.72
CA ALA A 369 -4.78 31.00 -4.41
C ALA A 369 -6.24 30.59 -4.13
N LEU A 370 -6.42 29.52 -3.35
CA LEU A 370 -7.74 28.96 -3.03
C LEU A 370 -8.43 29.75 -1.91
N GLY A 371 -9.76 29.82 -1.98
CA GLY A 371 -10.58 30.56 -1.02
C GLY A 371 -10.78 32.03 -1.41
N GLU A 372 -11.70 32.69 -0.72
CA GLU A 372 -11.97 34.12 -0.91
C GLU A 372 -11.11 34.95 0.05
N LEU A 373 -10.49 36.02 -0.49
CA LEU A 373 -9.95 37.08 0.35
C LEU A 373 -11.13 37.74 1.06
N ILE A 374 -11.11 37.69 2.38
CA ILE A 374 -12.07 38.42 3.19
C ILE A 374 -11.34 39.68 3.65
N ASP A 375 -11.92 40.83 3.34
CA ASP A 375 -11.49 42.11 3.91
C ASP A 375 -11.69 42.00 5.44
N GLU A 376 -10.61 42.04 6.21
CA GLU A 376 -10.67 42.22 7.67
C GLU A 376 -10.98 43.68 8.03
#